data_AF-A0A5R9ALP8-F1
#
_entry.id   AF-A0A5R9ALP8-F1
#
_cell.length_a   1.000
_cell.length_b   1.000
_cell.length_c   1.000
_cell.angle_alpha   90.00
_cell.angle_beta   90.00
_cell.angle_gamma   90.00
#
_symmetry.space_group_name_H-M   'P 1'
#
loop_
_entity.id
_entity.type
_entity.pdbx_description
1 polymer ?
#
loop_
_entity_poly.entity_id
_entity_poly.type
_entity_poly.pdbx_seq_one_letter_code
_entity_poly.pdbx_strand_id
1 'polypeptide(L)'
;MGCGGLIALFGALLILALIVPSAEPEGVDEIRAGQEQDREDTEEAERQAEQDAEAERLAEEEAATAEAEREAEEARQAEADAEEEAQREAEREAEQEAEREREAEEAAAAEEDAAEAGSAAEETSGQRNARESATSYLNFTAFSREGLIAQLEFEGFSAEDAEYAVDAIDVDWYEQAVLSAESYLDYTSFSLQGLIDQLEFEGFTAEQAQHGAQEAY
;
A
#
# COMPACT_ATOMS: atom_id res chain seq x y z
N MET A 1 39.01 20.49 48.68
CA MET A 1 40.48 20.39 48.60
C MET A 1 40.91 21.02 47.27
N GLY A 2 41.78 22.00 47.15
CA GLY A 2 42.53 22.81 48.09
C GLY A 2 42.95 24.08 47.34
N CYS A 3 42.67 25.24 47.93
CA CYS A 3 43.32 26.50 47.59
C CYS A 3 44.64 26.56 48.35
N GLY A 4 45.71 27.02 47.72
CA GLY A 4 46.99 27.34 48.37
C GLY A 4 47.98 27.82 47.31
N GLY A 5 48.78 28.87 47.49
CA GLY A 5 48.96 29.82 48.59
C GLY A 5 49.25 31.22 48.01
N LEU A 6 49.01 32.33 48.70
CA LEU A 6 49.51 32.79 50.00
C LEU A 6 50.90 33.45 49.89
N ILE A 7 51.02 34.61 50.57
CA ILE A 7 52.24 35.28 51.10
C ILE A 7 52.90 36.29 50.13
N ALA A 8 53.26 37.54 50.48
CA ALA A 8 53.09 38.45 51.62
C ALA A 8 53.72 39.80 51.16
N LEU A 9 53.08 40.96 51.31
CA LEU A 9 53.18 41.92 52.43
C LEU A 9 54.56 42.58 52.62
N PHE A 10 54.51 43.90 52.90
CA PHE A 10 55.53 44.90 53.33
C PHE A 10 55.69 46.02 52.26
N GLY A 11 55.16 47.24 52.39
CA GLY A 11 54.85 48.05 53.56
C GLY A 11 56.03 48.97 53.88
N ALA A 12 56.01 50.23 53.41
CA ALA A 12 56.68 51.37 54.05
C ALA A 12 56.36 52.71 53.34
N LEU A 13 55.61 53.52 54.07
CA LEU A 13 55.39 54.96 53.96
C LEU A 13 56.69 55.74 54.23
N LEU A 14 57.03 56.80 53.48
CA LEU A 14 57.51 58.08 54.05
C LEU A 14 57.66 59.22 53.03
N ILE A 15 57.05 60.34 53.40
CA ILE A 15 57.04 61.67 52.79
C ILE A 15 58.29 62.45 53.26
N LEU A 16 59.01 63.16 52.39
CA LEU A 16 59.55 64.50 52.73
C LEU A 16 59.98 65.30 51.49
N ALA A 17 59.63 66.58 51.51
CA ALA A 17 59.80 67.58 50.46
C ALA A 17 61.11 68.39 50.52
N LEU A 18 61.36 69.09 49.40
CA LEU A 18 61.98 70.42 49.22
C LEU A 18 63.51 70.58 49.06
N ILE A 19 63.92 71.15 47.90
CA ILE A 19 64.59 72.47 47.68
C ILE A 19 65.07 72.56 46.19
N VAL A 20 64.42 73.30 45.25
CA VAL A 20 64.64 74.71 44.74
C VAL A 20 65.69 74.82 43.59
N PRO A 21 65.76 75.82 42.65
CA PRO A 21 64.83 76.86 42.11
C PRO A 21 64.73 77.00 40.54
N SER A 22 63.63 77.65 40.11
CA SER A 22 63.47 78.78 39.17
C SER A 22 64.39 78.99 37.94
N ALA A 23 63.78 79.03 36.74
CA ALA A 23 64.12 79.91 35.61
C ALA A 23 63.00 79.89 34.53
N GLU A 24 62.54 81.06 34.06
CA GLU A 24 61.76 81.28 32.82
C GLU A 24 62.66 81.97 31.77
N PRO A 25 62.38 81.91 30.44
CA PRO A 25 61.61 83.01 29.82
C PRO A 25 60.77 82.65 28.56
N GLU A 26 60.03 83.67 28.08
CA GLU A 26 58.96 83.73 27.07
C GLU A 26 59.31 83.36 25.61
N GLY A 27 58.32 82.80 24.87
CA GLY A 27 58.33 82.55 23.42
C GLY A 27 57.38 81.45 22.92
N VAL A 28 56.10 81.45 23.31
CA VAL A 28 55.25 80.23 23.23
C VAL A 28 54.09 80.28 22.21
N ASP A 29 53.64 81.44 21.72
CA ASP A 29 52.35 81.48 21.02
C ASP A 29 52.35 81.03 19.54
N GLU A 30 53.48 81.03 18.81
CA GLU A 30 53.54 80.48 17.43
C GLU A 30 53.92 78.98 17.41
N ILE A 31 54.68 78.52 18.42
CA ILE A 31 55.03 77.10 18.59
C ILE A 31 53.82 76.31 19.11
N ARG A 32 53.02 76.90 20.01
CA ARG A 32 51.82 76.27 20.57
C ARG A 32 50.75 76.00 19.50
N ALA A 33 50.53 76.95 18.58
CA ALA A 33 49.56 76.76 17.50
C ALA A 33 49.97 75.64 16.52
N GLY A 34 51.26 75.52 16.17
CA GLY A 34 51.76 74.43 15.33
C GLY A 34 51.75 73.06 16.02
N GLN A 35 52.05 73.02 17.33
CA GLN A 35 52.00 71.78 18.13
C GLN A 35 50.58 71.32 18.45
N GLU A 36 49.60 72.23 18.50
CA GLU A 36 48.17 71.91 18.63
C GLU A 36 47.60 71.42 17.29
N GLN A 37 47.99 72.02 16.16
CA GLN A 37 47.56 71.59 14.83
C GLN A 37 48.13 70.21 14.42
N ASP A 38 49.43 69.95 14.67
CA ASP A 38 50.04 68.62 14.43
C ASP A 38 49.38 67.51 15.26
N ARG A 39 48.87 67.85 16.46
CA ARG A 39 48.18 66.90 17.33
C ARG A 39 46.74 66.65 16.86
N GLU A 40 46.01 67.69 16.45
CA GLU A 40 44.67 67.54 15.87
C GLU A 40 44.71 66.74 14.56
N ASP A 41 45.70 66.98 13.70
CA ASP A 41 45.93 66.22 12.46
C ASP A 41 46.27 64.74 12.76
N THR A 42 47.00 64.48 13.85
CA THR A 42 47.29 63.11 14.31
C THR A 42 46.05 62.42 14.88
N GLU A 43 45.27 63.09 15.73
CA GLU A 43 44.03 62.56 16.32
C GLU A 43 42.91 62.37 15.25
N GLU A 44 42.92 63.16 14.17
CA GLU A 44 42.06 62.94 13.00
C GLU A 44 42.52 61.76 12.14
N ALA A 45 43.83 61.60 11.92
CA ALA A 45 44.38 60.44 11.22
C ALA A 45 44.15 59.12 11.99
N GLU A 46 44.25 59.14 13.33
CA GLU A 46 43.95 57.97 14.17
C GLU A 46 42.46 57.61 14.13
N ARG A 47 41.55 58.59 14.21
CA ARG A 47 40.11 58.35 14.06
C ARG A 47 39.74 57.83 12.68
N GLN A 48 40.37 58.33 11.62
CA GLN A 48 40.15 57.83 10.27
C GLN A 48 40.65 56.39 10.14
N ALA A 49 41.81 56.05 10.70
CA ALA A 49 42.32 54.69 10.69
C ALA A 49 41.43 53.71 11.48
N GLU A 50 40.85 54.14 12.60
CA GLU A 50 39.88 53.35 13.35
C GLU A 50 38.57 53.13 12.57
N GLN A 51 38.07 54.16 11.88
CA GLN A 51 36.89 54.07 11.03
C GLN A 51 37.11 53.16 9.82
N ASP A 52 38.27 53.24 9.19
CA ASP A 52 38.64 52.39 8.05
C ASP A 52 38.76 50.92 8.49
N ALA A 53 39.35 50.66 9.66
CA ALA A 53 39.45 49.31 10.24
C ALA A 53 38.08 48.75 10.67
N GLU A 54 37.18 49.59 11.19
CA GLU A 54 35.81 49.19 11.49
C GLU A 54 35.00 48.89 10.22
N ALA A 55 35.16 49.71 9.18
CA ALA A 55 34.53 49.50 7.88
C ALA A 55 35.03 48.21 7.20
N GLU A 56 36.33 47.92 7.28
CA GLU A 56 36.91 46.68 6.76
C GLU A 56 36.36 45.46 7.51
N ARG A 57 36.29 45.52 8.85
CA ARG A 57 35.72 44.43 9.67
C ARG A 57 34.24 44.19 9.38
N LEU A 58 33.46 45.25 9.18
CA LEU A 58 32.04 45.13 8.79
C LEU A 58 31.90 44.54 7.39
N ALA A 59 32.74 44.95 6.43
CA ALA A 59 32.74 44.37 5.09
C ALA A 59 33.13 42.88 5.09
N GLU A 60 34.06 42.47 5.94
CA GLU A 60 34.42 41.05 6.14
C GLU A 60 33.27 40.26 6.79
N GLU A 61 32.57 40.83 7.78
CA GLU A 61 31.40 40.21 8.41
C GLU A 61 30.22 40.06 7.43
N GLU A 62 29.95 41.08 6.61
CA GLU A 62 28.95 41.04 5.54
C GLU A 62 29.33 40.01 4.45
N ALA A 63 30.60 39.90 4.09
CA ALA A 63 31.07 38.89 3.14
C ALA A 63 30.93 37.47 3.69
N ALA A 64 31.28 37.26 4.97
CA ALA A 64 31.16 35.96 5.63
C ALA A 64 29.70 35.53 5.81
N THR A 65 28.80 36.47 6.11
CA THR A 65 27.36 36.19 6.19
C THR A 65 26.77 35.89 4.82
N ALA A 66 27.12 36.63 3.77
CA ALA A 66 26.68 36.34 2.41
C ALA A 66 27.18 34.97 1.90
N GLU A 67 28.40 34.58 2.26
CA GLU A 67 28.94 33.24 1.95
C GLU A 67 28.16 32.15 2.70
N ALA A 68 27.92 32.31 3.99
CA ALA A 68 27.15 31.37 4.80
C ALA A 68 25.69 31.23 4.31
N GLU A 69 25.06 32.33 3.88
CA GLU A 69 23.71 32.30 3.31
C GLU A 69 23.67 31.55 1.97
N ARG A 70 24.68 31.74 1.11
CA ARG A 70 24.81 31.01 -0.15
C ARG A 70 24.99 29.51 0.09
N GLU A 71 25.88 29.12 1.00
CA GLU A 71 26.09 27.72 1.36
C GLU A 71 24.82 27.08 1.95
N ALA A 72 24.08 27.83 2.78
CA ALA A 72 22.82 27.37 3.34
C ALA A 72 21.73 27.21 2.26
N GLU A 73 21.70 28.07 1.25
CA GLU A 73 20.77 27.95 0.11
C GLU A 73 21.13 26.77 -0.79
N GLU A 74 22.43 26.58 -1.09
CA GLU A 74 22.91 25.42 -1.86
C GLU A 74 22.59 24.11 -1.14
N ALA A 75 22.74 24.06 0.19
CA ALA A 75 22.36 22.90 0.99
C ALA A 75 20.85 22.63 0.97
N ARG A 76 20.01 23.67 1.09
CA ARG A 76 18.55 23.55 0.97
C ARG A 76 18.13 23.06 -0.41
N GLN A 77 18.78 23.55 -1.46
CA GLN A 77 18.49 23.13 -2.82
C GLN A 77 18.89 21.66 -3.05
N ALA A 78 20.06 21.25 -2.55
CA ALA A 78 20.49 19.85 -2.63
C ALA A 78 19.54 18.90 -1.86
N GLU A 79 19.02 19.33 -0.71
CA GLU A 79 18.01 18.56 0.05
C GLU A 79 16.69 18.45 -0.72
N ALA A 80 16.20 19.55 -1.31
CA ALA A 80 14.98 19.55 -2.11
C ALA A 80 15.11 18.67 -3.37
N ASP A 81 16.24 18.73 -4.07
CA ASP A 81 16.50 17.89 -5.25
C ASP A 81 16.55 16.40 -4.88
N ALA A 82 17.16 16.07 -3.72
CA ALA A 82 17.21 14.69 -3.22
C ALA A 82 15.83 14.16 -2.81
N GLU A 83 14.99 15.00 -2.18
CA GLU A 83 13.60 14.64 -1.85
C GLU A 83 12.76 14.42 -3.11
N GLU A 84 12.91 15.25 -4.15
CA GLU A 84 12.21 15.08 -5.41
C GLU A 84 12.64 13.80 -6.14
N GLU A 85 13.94 13.47 -6.13
CA GLU A 85 14.45 12.22 -6.70
C GLU A 85 13.87 10.99 -5.97
N ALA A 86 13.83 11.02 -4.64
CA ALA A 86 13.25 9.94 -3.84
C ALA A 86 11.74 9.76 -4.08
N GLN A 87 10.99 10.85 -4.24
CA GLN A 87 9.56 10.79 -4.59
C GLN A 87 9.35 10.18 -5.97
N ARG A 88 10.14 10.59 -6.98
CA ARG A 88 10.05 10.04 -8.33
C ARG A 88 10.42 8.56 -8.39
N GLU A 89 11.36 8.12 -7.56
CA GLU A 89 11.71 6.69 -7.44
C GLU A 89 10.54 5.89 -6.84
N ALA A 90 9.97 6.38 -5.73
CA ALA A 90 8.81 5.75 -5.09
C ALA A 90 7.58 5.67 -6.02
N GLU A 91 7.30 6.71 -6.80
CA GLU A 91 6.21 6.70 -7.79
C GLU A 91 6.45 5.65 -8.89
N ARG A 92 7.67 5.53 -9.41
CA ARG A 92 8.00 4.51 -10.42
C ARG A 92 7.90 3.09 -9.88
N GLU A 93 8.26 2.87 -8.62
CA GLU A 93 8.12 1.57 -7.97
C GLU A 93 6.64 1.20 -7.81
N ALA A 94 5.81 2.14 -7.37
CA ALA A 94 4.36 1.95 -7.25
C ALA A 94 3.69 1.69 -8.60
N GLU A 95 4.09 2.39 -9.67
CA GLU A 95 3.58 2.15 -11.02
C GLU A 95 3.94 0.76 -11.53
N GLN A 96 5.18 0.31 -11.31
CA GLN A 96 5.62 -1.03 -11.71
C GLN A 96 4.92 -2.14 -10.93
N GLU A 97 4.66 -1.94 -9.63
CA GLU A 97 3.89 -2.89 -8.83
C GLU A 97 2.45 -3.00 -9.34
N ALA A 98 1.79 -1.86 -9.59
CA ALA A 98 0.43 -1.83 -10.14
C ALA A 98 0.32 -2.39 -11.57
N GLU A 99 1.39 -2.32 -12.38
CA GLU A 99 1.44 -2.99 -13.69
C GLU A 99 1.56 -4.51 -13.54
N ARG A 100 2.44 -5.00 -12.66
CA ARG A 100 2.59 -6.44 -12.38
C ARG A 100 1.33 -7.07 -11.82
N GLU A 101 0.62 -6.37 -10.94
CA GLU A 101 -0.66 -6.85 -10.41
C GLU A 101 -1.71 -6.98 -11.53
N ARG A 102 -1.81 -5.99 -12.43
CA ARG A 102 -2.70 -6.03 -13.59
C ARG A 102 -2.34 -7.15 -14.56
N GLU A 103 -1.07 -7.34 -14.86
CA GLU A 103 -0.60 -8.44 -15.72
C GLU A 103 -0.89 -9.81 -15.09
N ALA A 104 -0.75 -9.95 -13.77
CA ALA A 104 -1.08 -11.19 -13.07
C ALA A 104 -2.60 -11.47 -13.08
N GLU A 105 -3.43 -10.44 -12.94
CA GLU A 105 -4.89 -10.55 -12.99
C GLU A 105 -5.38 -10.90 -14.41
N GLU A 106 -4.78 -10.28 -15.44
CA GLU A 106 -5.05 -10.61 -16.85
C GLU A 106 -4.60 -12.04 -17.21
N ALA A 107 -3.44 -12.48 -16.71
CA ALA A 107 -2.97 -13.85 -16.91
C ALA A 107 -3.89 -14.88 -16.23
N ALA A 108 -4.37 -14.60 -15.01
CA ALA A 108 -5.32 -15.47 -14.32
C ALA A 108 -6.67 -15.57 -15.05
N ALA A 109 -7.18 -14.44 -15.55
CA ALA A 109 -8.41 -14.43 -16.35
C ALA A 109 -8.25 -15.19 -17.68
N ALA A 110 -7.08 -15.12 -18.32
CA ALA A 110 -6.78 -15.88 -19.54
C ALA A 110 -6.66 -17.39 -19.30
N GLU A 111 -6.15 -17.82 -18.13
CA GLU A 111 -6.13 -19.23 -17.73
C GLU A 111 -7.54 -19.76 -17.44
N GLU A 112 -8.42 -18.94 -16.85
CA GLU A 112 -9.82 -19.30 -16.60
C GLU A 112 -10.61 -19.45 -17.91
N ASP A 113 -10.47 -18.51 -18.85
CA ASP A 113 -11.11 -18.57 -20.18
C ASP A 113 -10.59 -19.78 -21.00
N ALA A 114 -9.29 -20.10 -20.89
CA ALA A 114 -8.71 -21.28 -21.52
C ALA A 114 -9.19 -22.61 -20.90
N ALA A 115 -9.46 -22.64 -19.59
CA ALA A 115 -10.04 -23.80 -18.92
C ALA A 115 -11.51 -24.02 -19.32
N GLU A 116 -12.29 -22.94 -19.48
CA GLU A 116 -13.67 -22.99 -19.94
C GLU A 116 -13.77 -23.44 -21.42
N ALA A 117 -12.88 -22.92 -22.28
CA ALA A 117 -12.80 -23.31 -23.69
C ALA A 117 -12.36 -24.79 -23.88
N GLY A 118 -11.57 -25.34 -22.96
CA GLY A 118 -11.17 -26.75 -22.95
C GLY A 118 -12.29 -27.72 -22.56
N SER A 119 -13.28 -27.25 -21.80
CA SER A 119 -14.46 -28.03 -21.37
C SER A 119 -15.54 -28.11 -22.46
N ALA A 120 -15.62 -27.10 -23.33
CA ALA A 120 -16.70 -26.98 -24.32
C ALA A 120 -16.51 -27.81 -25.61
N ALA A 121 -15.35 -28.42 -25.85
CA ALA A 121 -15.04 -28.95 -27.18
C ALA A 121 -15.46 -30.41 -27.41
N GLU A 122 -15.37 -31.32 -26.44
CA GLU A 122 -15.76 -32.73 -26.61
C GLU A 122 -16.17 -33.37 -25.27
N GLU A 123 -17.28 -34.14 -25.27
CA GLU A 123 -17.71 -34.93 -24.11
C GLU A 123 -16.53 -35.75 -23.56
N THR A 124 -16.28 -35.69 -22.25
CA THR A 124 -15.19 -36.46 -21.65
C THR A 124 -15.54 -37.96 -21.63
N SER A 125 -14.55 -38.83 -21.41
CA SER A 125 -14.85 -40.25 -21.22
C SER A 125 -15.65 -40.53 -19.93
N GLY A 126 -15.50 -39.69 -18.90
CA GLY A 126 -16.30 -39.78 -17.67
C GLY A 126 -17.76 -39.46 -17.94
N GLN A 127 -18.02 -38.31 -18.57
CA GLN A 127 -19.33 -37.87 -19.03
C GLN A 127 -20.03 -38.91 -19.93
N ARG A 128 -19.32 -39.46 -20.94
CA ARG A 128 -19.85 -40.52 -21.80
C ARG A 128 -20.32 -41.73 -21.01
N ASN A 129 -19.48 -42.22 -20.09
CA ASN A 129 -19.78 -43.40 -19.29
C ASN A 129 -20.97 -43.14 -18.36
N ALA A 130 -21.03 -41.96 -17.73
CA ALA A 130 -22.14 -41.56 -16.87
C ALA A 130 -23.45 -41.50 -17.66
N ARG A 131 -23.44 -40.92 -18.88
CA ARG A 131 -24.62 -40.87 -19.77
C ARG A 131 -25.10 -42.25 -20.19
N GLU A 132 -24.18 -43.16 -20.52
CA GLU A 132 -24.53 -44.54 -20.86
C GLU A 132 -25.12 -45.30 -19.66
N SER A 133 -24.57 -45.12 -18.45
CA SER A 133 -25.15 -45.66 -17.21
C SER A 133 -26.55 -45.11 -16.94
N ALA A 134 -26.73 -43.80 -17.03
CA ALA A 134 -28.01 -43.13 -16.84
C ALA A 134 -29.08 -43.64 -17.82
N THR A 135 -28.72 -43.79 -19.09
CA THR A 135 -29.58 -44.39 -20.13
C THR A 135 -29.92 -45.84 -19.80
N SER A 136 -28.96 -46.63 -19.31
CA SER A 136 -29.20 -48.01 -18.89
C SER A 136 -30.17 -48.11 -17.71
N TYR A 137 -30.10 -47.17 -16.76
CA TYR A 137 -31.02 -47.11 -15.63
C TYR A 137 -32.45 -46.85 -16.07
N LEU A 138 -32.67 -45.82 -16.90
CA LEU A 138 -34.00 -45.46 -17.40
C LEU A 138 -34.63 -46.56 -18.27
N ASN A 139 -33.81 -47.41 -18.91
CA ASN A 139 -34.29 -48.60 -19.63
C ASN A 139 -34.77 -49.73 -18.70
N PHE A 140 -34.39 -49.72 -17.43
CA PHE A 140 -34.70 -50.78 -16.46
C PHE A 140 -35.77 -50.36 -15.45
N THR A 141 -35.72 -49.13 -14.97
CA THR A 141 -36.67 -48.60 -13.98
C THR A 141 -36.83 -47.09 -14.14
N ALA A 142 -38.00 -46.58 -13.73
CA ALA A 142 -38.26 -45.16 -13.71
C ALA A 142 -37.44 -44.45 -12.63
N PHE A 143 -37.01 -43.23 -12.92
CA PHE A 143 -36.32 -42.34 -11.99
C PHE A 143 -36.80 -40.90 -12.15
N SER A 144 -36.77 -40.15 -11.06
CA SER A 144 -36.76 -38.69 -11.15
C SER A 144 -35.39 -38.20 -11.63
N ARG A 145 -35.30 -36.96 -12.11
CA ARG A 145 -34.01 -36.34 -12.49
C ARG A 145 -33.01 -36.40 -11.33
N GLU A 146 -33.43 -35.93 -10.16
CA GLU A 146 -32.58 -35.89 -8.96
C GLU A 146 -32.23 -37.29 -8.46
N GLY A 147 -33.18 -38.23 -8.50
CA GLY A 147 -32.95 -39.61 -8.14
C GLY A 147 -31.93 -40.30 -9.05
N LEU A 148 -31.95 -40.01 -10.35
CA LEU A 148 -30.98 -40.55 -11.30
C LEU A 148 -29.58 -39.96 -11.08
N ILE A 149 -29.47 -38.66 -10.83
CA ILE A 149 -28.19 -38.01 -10.50
C ILE A 149 -27.60 -38.63 -9.24
N ALA A 150 -28.38 -38.74 -8.16
CA ALA A 150 -27.96 -39.34 -6.91
C ALA A 150 -27.55 -40.81 -7.06
N GLN A 151 -28.22 -41.56 -7.94
CA GLN A 151 -27.85 -42.94 -8.25
C GLN A 151 -26.48 -43.02 -8.94
N LEU A 152 -26.16 -42.13 -9.87
CA LEU A 152 -24.85 -42.09 -10.53
C LEU A 152 -23.73 -41.67 -9.56
N GLU A 153 -23.98 -40.69 -8.69
CA GLU A 153 -23.02 -40.30 -7.65
C GLU A 153 -22.72 -41.45 -6.69
N PHE A 154 -23.76 -42.21 -6.29
CA PHE A 154 -23.59 -43.39 -5.46
C PHE A 154 -22.72 -44.47 -6.13
N GLU A 155 -22.74 -44.56 -7.47
CA GLU A 155 -21.87 -45.45 -8.25
C GLU A 155 -20.44 -44.91 -8.44
N GLY A 156 -20.18 -43.68 -7.99
CA GLY A 156 -18.85 -43.08 -7.97
C GLY A 156 -18.54 -42.16 -9.16
N PHE A 157 -19.53 -41.77 -9.94
CA PHE A 157 -19.38 -40.63 -10.86
C PHE A 157 -19.23 -39.33 -10.06
N SER A 158 -18.51 -38.33 -10.59
CA SER A 158 -18.48 -37.02 -9.96
C SER A 158 -19.84 -36.33 -10.12
N ALA A 159 -20.14 -35.36 -9.26
CA ALA A 159 -21.38 -34.59 -9.34
C ALA A 159 -21.51 -33.93 -10.72
N GLU A 160 -20.41 -33.38 -11.25
CA GLU A 160 -20.38 -32.72 -12.56
C GLU A 160 -20.66 -33.70 -13.72
N ASP A 161 -20.07 -34.90 -13.68
CA ASP A 161 -20.30 -35.93 -14.70
C ASP A 161 -21.73 -36.49 -14.62
N ALA A 162 -22.28 -36.66 -13.41
CA ALA A 162 -23.64 -37.15 -13.18
C ALA A 162 -24.71 -36.15 -13.64
N GLU A 163 -24.56 -34.87 -13.28
CA GLU A 163 -25.43 -33.79 -13.75
C GLU A 163 -25.38 -33.67 -15.28
N TYR A 164 -24.17 -33.63 -15.85
CA TYR A 164 -23.98 -33.62 -17.30
C TYR A 164 -24.69 -34.80 -17.97
N ALA A 165 -24.51 -36.01 -17.44
CA ALA A 165 -25.07 -37.23 -18.01
C ALA A 165 -26.60 -37.18 -18.09
N VAL A 166 -27.25 -36.74 -17.02
CA VAL A 166 -28.72 -36.68 -16.96
C VAL A 166 -29.27 -35.57 -17.85
N ASP A 167 -28.57 -34.43 -17.94
CA ASP A 167 -28.95 -33.31 -18.81
C ASP A 167 -28.66 -33.57 -20.31
N ALA A 168 -27.74 -34.48 -20.61
CA ALA A 168 -27.38 -34.85 -21.99
C ALA A 168 -28.32 -35.89 -22.61
N ILE A 169 -29.24 -36.49 -21.85
CA ILE A 169 -30.21 -37.48 -22.35
C ILE A 169 -31.54 -36.78 -22.63
N ASP A 170 -32.14 -37.10 -23.77
CA ASP A 170 -33.49 -36.65 -24.10
C ASP A 170 -34.52 -37.54 -23.37
N VAL A 171 -35.04 -37.07 -22.23
CA VAL A 171 -35.95 -37.79 -21.34
C VAL A 171 -37.20 -36.95 -21.08
N ASP A 172 -38.37 -37.56 -21.23
CA ASP A 172 -39.61 -36.98 -20.71
C ASP A 172 -39.78 -37.34 -19.23
N TRP A 173 -39.46 -36.40 -18.36
CA TRP A 173 -39.57 -36.58 -16.91
C TRP A 173 -41.00 -36.71 -16.40
N TYR A 174 -42.00 -36.25 -17.17
CA TYR A 174 -43.41 -36.52 -16.86
C TYR A 174 -43.75 -37.99 -17.15
N GLU A 175 -43.26 -38.53 -18.27
CA GLU A 175 -43.41 -39.96 -18.58
C GLU A 175 -42.74 -40.83 -17.51
N GLN A 176 -41.54 -40.46 -17.05
CA GLN A 176 -40.88 -41.16 -15.95
C GLN A 176 -41.70 -41.15 -14.65
N ALA A 177 -42.40 -40.05 -14.35
CA ALA A 177 -43.27 -39.98 -13.18
C ALA A 177 -44.49 -40.90 -13.30
N VAL A 178 -45.09 -41.02 -14.51
CA VAL A 178 -46.17 -41.97 -14.78
C VAL A 178 -45.69 -43.41 -14.59
N LEU A 179 -44.53 -43.76 -15.18
CA LEU A 179 -43.96 -45.10 -15.07
C LEU A 179 -43.63 -45.47 -13.61
N SER A 180 -43.10 -44.53 -12.82
CA SER A 180 -42.88 -44.76 -11.38
C SER A 180 -44.20 -44.96 -10.64
N ALA A 181 -45.21 -44.13 -10.92
CA ALA A 181 -46.53 -44.22 -10.32
C ALA A 181 -47.22 -45.58 -10.59
N GLU A 182 -47.19 -46.03 -11.85
CA GLU A 182 -47.72 -47.34 -12.26
C GLU A 182 -47.00 -48.48 -11.54
N SER A 183 -45.66 -48.43 -11.51
CA SER A 183 -44.84 -49.42 -10.80
C SER A 183 -45.22 -49.51 -9.31
N TYR A 184 -45.41 -48.38 -8.64
CA TYR A 184 -45.86 -48.38 -7.24
C TYR A 184 -47.23 -49.04 -7.07
N LEU A 185 -48.19 -48.71 -7.93
CA LEU A 185 -49.55 -49.24 -7.86
C LEU A 185 -49.62 -50.74 -8.16
N ASP A 186 -48.70 -51.27 -8.97
CA ASP A 186 -48.57 -52.72 -9.22
C ASP A 186 -48.18 -53.50 -7.95
N TYR A 187 -47.38 -52.90 -7.07
CA TYR A 187 -46.89 -53.57 -5.85
C TYR A 187 -47.68 -53.22 -4.59
N THR A 188 -48.23 -52.01 -4.49
CA THR A 188 -48.88 -51.51 -3.27
C THR A 188 -50.01 -50.54 -3.62
N SER A 189 -51.14 -50.63 -2.92
CA SER A 189 -52.22 -49.66 -3.07
C SER A 189 -51.89 -48.35 -2.36
N PHE A 190 -51.98 -47.23 -3.10
CA PHE A 190 -51.88 -45.88 -2.56
C PHE A 190 -53.20 -45.13 -2.67
N SER A 191 -53.40 -44.13 -1.82
CA SER A 191 -54.36 -43.04 -2.14
C SER A 191 -53.71 -42.09 -3.14
N LEU A 192 -54.48 -41.37 -3.96
CA LEU A 192 -53.92 -40.43 -4.94
C LEU A 192 -52.92 -39.45 -4.30
N GLN A 193 -53.28 -38.82 -3.17
CA GLN A 193 -52.36 -37.92 -2.47
C GLN A 193 -51.11 -38.64 -1.96
N GLY A 194 -51.27 -39.85 -1.41
CA GLY A 194 -50.13 -40.63 -0.94
C GLY A 194 -49.17 -41.04 -2.06
N LEU A 195 -49.67 -41.26 -3.28
CA LEU A 195 -48.84 -41.54 -4.45
C LEU A 195 -48.08 -40.29 -4.91
N ILE A 196 -48.74 -39.12 -4.89
CA ILE A 196 -48.08 -37.83 -5.16
C ILE A 196 -46.94 -37.60 -4.16
N ASP A 197 -47.23 -37.73 -2.86
CA ASP A 197 -46.23 -37.55 -1.80
C ASP A 197 -45.06 -38.52 -1.95
N GLN A 198 -45.31 -39.75 -2.41
CA GLN A 198 -44.29 -40.76 -2.65
C GLN A 198 -43.37 -40.36 -3.81
N LEU A 199 -43.92 -39.88 -4.93
CA LEU A 199 -43.13 -39.43 -6.07
C LEU A 199 -42.31 -38.17 -5.74
N GLU A 200 -42.88 -37.22 -4.99
CA GLU A 200 -42.12 -36.05 -4.50
C GLU A 200 -40.96 -36.48 -3.60
N PHE A 201 -41.16 -37.48 -2.73
CA PHE A 201 -40.08 -38.05 -1.90
C PHE A 201 -38.97 -38.70 -2.74
N GLU A 202 -39.31 -39.28 -3.89
CA GLU A 202 -38.34 -39.80 -4.85
C GLU A 202 -37.63 -38.72 -5.68
N GLY A 203 -37.94 -37.44 -5.46
CA GLY A 203 -37.29 -36.32 -6.11
C GLY A 203 -37.94 -35.87 -7.42
N PHE A 204 -39.15 -36.33 -7.74
CA PHE A 204 -39.94 -35.69 -8.78
C PHE A 204 -40.38 -34.29 -8.32
N THR A 205 -40.49 -33.36 -9.25
CA THR A 205 -41.13 -32.06 -8.97
C THR A 205 -42.61 -32.24 -8.63
N ALA A 206 -43.20 -31.30 -7.90
CA ALA A 206 -44.61 -31.37 -7.53
C ALA A 206 -45.53 -31.54 -8.77
N GLU A 207 -45.21 -30.84 -9.86
CA GLU A 207 -45.94 -30.94 -11.12
C GLU A 207 -45.80 -32.33 -11.76
N GLN A 208 -44.59 -32.91 -11.80
CA GLN A 208 -44.36 -34.26 -12.32
C GLN A 208 -45.05 -35.32 -11.48
N ALA A 209 -44.91 -35.26 -10.15
CA ALA A 209 -45.55 -36.17 -9.21
C ALA A 209 -47.07 -36.10 -9.32
N GLN A 210 -47.63 -34.90 -9.40
CA GLN A 210 -49.06 -34.71 -9.58
C GLN A 210 -49.56 -35.29 -10.90
N HIS A 211 -48.85 -35.04 -12.00
CA HIS A 211 -49.20 -35.58 -13.32
C HIS A 211 -49.09 -37.11 -13.33
N GLY A 212 -47.95 -37.66 -12.90
CA GLY A 212 -47.69 -39.09 -12.86
C GLY A 212 -48.75 -39.85 -12.06
N ALA A 213 -49.06 -39.37 -10.86
CA ALA A 213 -50.09 -39.97 -10.02
C ALA A 213 -51.51 -39.85 -10.62
N GLN A 214 -51.83 -38.77 -11.34
CA GLN A 214 -53.16 -38.61 -11.95
C GLN A 214 -53.39 -39.50 -13.17
N GLU A 215 -52.36 -39.69 -14.01
CA GLU A 215 -52.47 -40.54 -15.20
C GLU A 215 -52.49 -42.04 -14.84
N ALA A 216 -51.79 -42.44 -13.78
CA ALA A 216 -51.68 -43.85 -13.37
C ALA A 216 -52.86 -44.38 -12.50
N TYR A 217 -53.67 -43.50 -11.91
CA TYR A 217 -54.67 -43.84 -10.87
C TYR A 217 -56.08 -44.12 -11.40
#